data_AF-A0A0G4FGP8-F1
#
_entry.id   AF-A0A0G4FGP8-F1
#
_cell.length_a   1.000
_cell.length_b   1.000
_cell.length_c   1.000
_cell.angle_alpha   90.00
_cell.angle_beta   90.00
_cell.angle_gamma   90.00
#
_symmetry.space_group_name_H-M   'P 1'
#
loop_
_entity.id
_entity.type
_entity.pdbx_description
1 polymer ?
#
loop_
_entity_poly.entity_id
_entity_poly.type
_entity_poly.pdbx_seq_one_letter_code
_entity_poly.pdbx_strand_id
1 'polypeptide(L)'
;MPASACILFKDGHCVELTNGERTAGKGKGEAVLLGALRKANDAPVTAAVKRVSPEEDVTFDDYEVRGLQIEEGKMRQMDGQPPFLPVLTADAHPHSPASHHKSDGTKKKLLCIAMPFLDPDSFIEVNKLFGWDGEADADSFNLLKAAERFRSSGSFEEGVERLRGDLRVITKALLLVTQAHQGALSRGGFSWMGSTGTSCCPGTCSSAMGRSTPSRQTTA
;
A
#
# COMPACT_ATOMS: atom_id res chain seq x y z
N MET A 1 -15.17 -8.23 28.95
CA MET A 1 -14.18 -8.34 27.86
C MET A 1 -13.53 -6.97 27.68
N PRO A 2 -12.20 -6.87 27.55
CA PRO A 2 -11.55 -5.58 27.29
C PRO A 2 -12.11 -4.97 26.00
N ALA A 3 -12.33 -3.66 25.98
CA ALA A 3 -12.79 -2.96 24.79
C ALA A 3 -11.72 -3.07 23.70
N SER A 4 -12.08 -3.53 22.51
CA SER A 4 -11.19 -3.55 21.36
C SER A 4 -11.09 -2.15 20.75
N ALA A 5 -9.90 -1.75 20.33
CA ALA A 5 -9.71 -0.48 19.63
C ALA A 5 -10.41 -0.52 18.26
N CYS A 6 -11.05 0.57 17.87
CA CYS A 6 -11.74 0.67 16.58
C CYS A 6 -11.72 2.08 15.98
N ILE A 7 -11.76 2.15 14.65
CA ILE A 7 -11.95 3.40 13.91
C ILE A 7 -13.39 3.42 13.40
N LEU A 8 -14.17 4.37 13.90
CA LEU A 8 -15.57 4.59 13.52
C LEU A 8 -15.66 5.69 12.47
N PHE A 9 -16.15 5.32 11.29
CA PHE A 9 -16.40 6.20 10.17
C PHE A 9 -17.79 6.85 10.29
N LYS A 10 -17.96 8.00 9.64
CA LYS A 10 -19.22 8.77 9.68
C LYS A 10 -20.40 8.08 9.02
N ASP A 11 -20.11 7.25 8.03
CA ASP A 11 -21.09 6.42 7.32
C ASP A 11 -21.52 5.17 8.11
N GLY A 12 -21.00 4.99 9.34
CA GLY A 12 -21.33 3.90 10.24
C GLY A 12 -20.43 2.67 10.09
N HIS A 13 -19.47 2.67 9.16
CA HIS A 13 -18.49 1.60 9.11
C HIS A 13 -17.55 1.63 10.32
N CYS A 14 -17.09 0.46 10.73
CA CYS A 14 -16.17 0.30 11.86
C CYS A 14 -15.02 -0.60 11.45
N VAL A 15 -13.78 -0.13 11.60
CA VAL A 15 -12.59 -0.98 11.48
C VAL A 15 -12.14 -1.40 12.88
N GLU A 16 -12.35 -2.67 13.21
CA GLU A 16 -11.88 -3.28 14.45
C GLU A 16 -10.39 -3.62 14.31
N LEU A 17 -9.56 -3.04 15.18
CA LEU A 17 -8.11 -3.20 15.11
C LEU A 17 -7.69 -4.49 15.82
N THR A 18 -7.22 -5.46 15.05
CA THR A 18 -6.85 -6.80 15.52
C THR A 18 -5.62 -6.75 16.44
N ASN A 19 -5.71 -7.34 17.63
CA ASN A 19 -4.58 -7.64 18.53
C ASN A 19 -3.61 -6.46 18.83
N GLY A 20 -4.15 -5.24 18.95
CA GLY A 20 -3.36 -4.04 19.21
C GLY A 20 -2.71 -3.53 17.93
N GLU A 21 -3.29 -2.48 17.34
CA GLU A 21 -2.78 -1.66 16.23
C GLU A 21 -1.74 -2.32 15.31
N ARG A 22 -2.01 -3.54 14.80
CA ARG A 22 -1.08 -4.22 13.89
C ARG A 22 -0.88 -3.32 12.67
N THR A 23 0.37 -3.10 12.31
CA THR A 23 0.72 -2.24 11.18
C THR A 23 0.84 -3.08 9.91
N ALA A 24 0.20 -2.62 8.83
CA ALA A 24 0.39 -3.16 7.48
C ALA A 24 1.70 -2.62 6.85
N GLY A 25 2.13 -1.43 7.27
CA GLY A 25 3.38 -0.82 6.83
C GLY A 25 3.58 0.55 7.46
N LYS A 26 4.81 1.07 7.39
CA LYS A 26 5.15 2.42 7.87
C LYS A 26 5.96 3.16 6.82
N GLY A 27 5.39 4.24 6.30
CA GLY A 27 6.06 5.18 5.42
C GLY A 27 6.73 6.31 6.20
N LYS A 28 6.92 7.46 5.54
CA LYS A 28 7.41 8.69 6.18
C LYS A 28 6.40 9.27 7.21
N GLY A 29 5.11 9.05 6.98
CA GLY A 29 4.02 9.48 7.86
C GLY A 29 3.59 8.44 8.90
N GLU A 30 2.32 8.53 9.33
CA GLU A 30 1.75 7.56 10.25
C GLU A 30 1.75 6.13 9.67
N ALA A 31 1.77 5.14 10.56
CA ALA A 31 1.67 3.75 10.15
C ALA A 31 0.27 3.44 9.59
N VAL A 32 0.23 2.63 8.54
CA VAL A 32 -1.00 2.06 8.01
C VAL A 32 -1.44 0.94 8.96
N LEU A 33 -2.64 1.04 9.50
CA LEU A 33 -3.18 0.06 10.44
C LEU A 33 -3.93 -1.05 9.73
N LEU A 34 -3.96 -2.24 10.32
CA LEU A 34 -4.70 -3.39 9.84
C LEU A 34 -5.88 -3.68 10.76
N GLY A 35 -7.05 -3.91 10.18
CA GLY A 35 -8.23 -4.30 10.94
C GLY A 35 -9.29 -5.01 10.12
N ALA A 36 -10.35 -5.43 10.80
CA ALA A 36 -11.54 -5.98 10.17
C ALA A 36 -12.57 -4.86 10.00
N LEU A 37 -12.81 -4.46 8.76
CA LEU A 37 -13.90 -3.55 8.39
C LEU A 37 -15.22 -4.30 8.50
N ARG A 38 -16.14 -3.76 9.30
CA ARG A 38 -17.51 -4.25 9.44
C ARG A 38 -18.50 -3.21 8.95
N LYS A 39 -19.48 -3.68 8.20
CA LYS A 39 -20.73 -2.98 7.90
C LYS A 39 -21.88 -3.77 8.53
N ALA A 40 -22.97 -3.09 8.86
CA ALA A 40 -24.17 -3.77 9.34
C ALA A 40 -24.61 -4.84 8.31
N ASN A 41 -24.66 -6.10 8.75
CA ASN A 41 -25.09 -7.28 8.00
C ASN A 41 -24.12 -7.86 6.95
N ASP A 42 -22.91 -7.31 6.78
CA ASP A 42 -21.93 -7.85 5.84
C ASP A 42 -20.85 -8.70 6.53
N ALA A 43 -20.25 -9.62 5.78
CA ALA A 43 -19.07 -10.34 6.22
C ALA A 43 -17.91 -9.36 6.45
N PRO A 44 -17.12 -9.51 7.53
CA PRO A 44 -15.96 -8.65 7.76
C PRO A 44 -14.95 -8.74 6.62
N VAL A 45 -14.42 -7.59 6.21
CA VAL A 45 -13.36 -7.49 5.19
C VAL A 45 -12.07 -7.03 5.87
N THR A 46 -10.96 -7.71 5.59
CA THR A 46 -9.65 -7.25 6.06
C THR A 46 -9.28 -5.95 5.33
N ALA A 47 -9.03 -4.89 6.09
CA ALA A 47 -8.77 -3.55 5.58
C ALA A 47 -7.46 -2.99 6.12
N ALA A 48 -6.71 -2.33 5.24
CA ALA A 48 -5.64 -1.41 5.58
C ALA A 48 -6.21 0.00 5.71
N VAL A 49 -5.83 0.71 6.76
CA VAL A 49 -6.28 2.08 7.06
C VAL A 49 -5.09 3.02 7.08
N LYS A 50 -5.01 3.87 6.07
CA LYS A 50 -4.10 5.02 6.07
C LYS A 50 -4.76 6.16 6.85
N ARG A 51 -4.00 6.79 7.75
CA ARG A 51 -4.54 7.80 8.66
C ARG A 51 -3.62 9.01 8.83
N VAL A 52 -4.23 10.12 9.21
CA VAL A 52 -3.58 11.36 9.65
C VAL A 52 -4.25 11.78 10.95
N SER A 53 -3.45 11.93 12.01
CA SER A 53 -3.92 12.47 13.28
C SER A 53 -3.62 13.97 13.38
N PRO A 54 -4.41 14.73 14.15
CA PRO A 54 -4.06 16.12 14.46
C PRO A 54 -2.81 16.18 15.37
N GLU A 55 -2.06 17.26 15.23
CA GLU A 55 -1.02 17.67 16.18
C GLU A 55 -1.69 18.15 17.47
N GLU A 56 -1.34 17.52 18.59
CA GLU A 56 -1.77 17.90 19.96
C GLU A 56 -3.28 18.17 20.12
N ASP A 57 -4.12 17.44 19.35
CA ASP A 57 -5.58 17.56 19.31
C ASP A 57 -6.13 18.93 18.85
N VAL A 58 -5.30 19.79 18.25
CA VAL A 58 -5.70 21.15 17.83
C VAL A 58 -6.02 21.21 16.34
N THR A 59 -5.05 20.90 15.48
CA THR A 59 -5.19 21.05 14.03
C THR A 59 -4.54 19.89 13.28
N PHE A 60 -5.09 19.58 12.11
CA PHE A 60 -4.42 18.69 11.17
C PHE A 60 -3.37 19.47 10.39
N ASP A 61 -2.26 18.82 10.04
CA ASP A 61 -1.29 19.41 9.14
C ASP A 61 -1.91 19.57 7.73
N ASP A 62 -1.96 20.81 7.23
CA ASP A 62 -2.62 21.14 5.95
C ASP A 62 -2.01 20.37 4.76
N TYR A 63 -0.72 20.06 4.81
CA TYR A 63 -0.04 19.33 3.74
C TYR A 63 -0.44 17.85 3.76
N GLU A 64 -0.46 17.20 4.93
CA GLU A 64 -0.92 15.82 5.09
C GLU A 64 -2.41 15.68 4.76
N VAL A 65 -3.25 16.63 5.19
CA VAL A 65 -4.69 16.68 4.84
C VAL A 65 -4.87 16.73 3.33
N ARG A 66 -4.21 17.70 2.67
CA ARG A 66 -4.32 17.86 1.21
C ARG A 66 -3.83 16.62 0.48
N GLY A 67 -2.74 16.00 0.95
CA GLY A 67 -2.23 14.74 0.43
C GLY A 67 -3.27 13.63 0.49
N LEU A 68 -3.88 13.43 1.66
CA LEU A 68 -4.90 12.40 1.87
C LEU A 68 -6.16 12.64 1.03
N GLN A 69 -6.61 13.89 0.90
CA GLN A 69 -7.76 14.24 0.05
C GLN A 69 -7.50 14.00 -1.44
N ILE A 70 -6.29 14.35 -1.92
CA ILE A 70 -5.89 14.08 -3.31
C ILE A 70 -5.85 12.57 -3.55
N GLU A 71 -5.34 11.80 -2.60
CA GLU A 71 -5.27 10.33 -2.68
C GLU A 71 -6.67 9.71 -2.71
N GLU A 72 -7.56 10.09 -1.79
CA GLU A 72 -8.96 9.65 -1.79
C GLU A 72 -9.65 9.98 -3.12
N GLY A 73 -9.53 11.22 -3.59
CA GLY A 73 -10.15 11.67 -4.84
C GLY A 73 -9.67 10.87 -6.05
N LYS A 74 -8.38 10.57 -6.13
CA LYS A 74 -7.81 9.72 -7.19
C LYS A 74 -8.25 8.27 -7.09
N MET A 75 -8.24 7.68 -5.90
CA MET A 75 -8.69 6.30 -5.72
C MET A 75 -10.16 6.14 -6.08
N ARG A 76 -11.02 7.11 -5.70
CA ARG A 76 -12.43 7.14 -6.11
C ARG A 76 -12.59 7.33 -7.62
N GLN A 77 -11.83 8.23 -8.24
CA GLN A 77 -11.86 8.45 -9.68
C GLN A 77 -11.46 7.19 -10.45
N MET A 78 -10.52 6.41 -9.91
CA MET A 78 -10.01 5.20 -10.54
C MET A 78 -10.85 3.96 -10.23
N ASP A 79 -11.73 4.00 -9.22
CA ASP A 79 -12.69 2.93 -8.90
C ASP A 79 -12.07 1.53 -8.84
N GLY A 80 -10.93 1.41 -8.14
CA GLY A 80 -10.18 0.15 -8.03
C GLY A 80 -9.47 -0.31 -9.31
N GLN A 81 -9.41 0.53 -10.35
CA GLN A 81 -8.62 0.23 -11.53
C GLN A 81 -7.12 0.28 -11.21
N PRO A 82 -6.34 -0.70 -11.69
CA PRO A 82 -4.89 -0.73 -11.49
C PRO A 82 -4.21 0.60 -11.86
N PRO A 83 -3.22 1.07 -11.08
CA PRO A 83 -2.63 0.45 -9.88
C PRO A 83 -3.32 0.84 -8.56
N PHE A 84 -4.55 1.36 -8.59
CA PHE A 84 -5.23 1.88 -7.40
C PHE A 84 -6.15 0.83 -6.80
N LEU A 85 -6.16 0.75 -5.46
CA LEU A 85 -7.12 -0.05 -4.73
C LEU A 85 -8.48 0.66 -4.65
N PRO A 86 -9.59 -0.10 -4.59
CA PRO A 86 -10.89 0.50 -4.34
C PRO A 86 -10.94 1.08 -2.92
N VAL A 87 -11.63 2.20 -2.77
CA VAL A 87 -11.92 2.79 -1.44
C VAL A 87 -13.10 2.04 -0.84
N LEU A 88 -12.90 1.42 0.33
CA LEU A 88 -13.97 0.75 1.07
C LEU A 88 -14.82 1.79 1.82
N THR A 89 -14.16 2.70 2.52
CA THR A 89 -14.76 3.88 3.18
C THR A 89 -13.66 4.91 3.45
N ALA A 90 -14.03 6.18 3.61
CA ALA A 90 -13.07 7.25 3.91
C ALA A 90 -13.76 8.43 4.62
N ASP A 91 -13.01 9.03 5.55
CA ASP A 91 -13.31 10.31 6.21
C ASP A 91 -12.05 11.18 6.09
N ALA A 92 -11.72 11.62 4.88
CA ALA A 92 -10.50 12.39 4.59
C ALA A 92 -10.68 13.91 4.72
N HIS A 93 -11.88 14.39 5.09
CA HIS A 93 -12.17 15.82 5.19
C HIS A 93 -12.13 16.32 6.66
N PRO A 94 -11.38 17.41 6.96
CA PRO A 94 -11.27 17.95 8.33
C PRO A 94 -12.59 18.31 9.03
N HIS A 95 -13.64 18.67 8.29
CA HIS A 95 -14.95 19.02 8.86
C HIS A 95 -15.79 17.79 9.23
N SER A 96 -15.39 16.61 8.79
CA SER A 96 -16.08 15.35 9.04
C SER A 96 -15.09 14.21 9.34
N PRO A 97 -14.27 14.32 10.42
CA PRO A 97 -13.25 13.32 10.72
C PRO A 97 -13.86 12.06 11.33
N ALA A 98 -13.20 10.93 11.12
CA ALA A 98 -13.48 9.68 11.82
C ALA A 98 -13.10 9.78 13.32
N SER A 99 -13.56 8.81 14.10
CA SER A 99 -13.25 8.69 15.53
C SER A 99 -12.51 7.39 15.82
N HIS A 100 -11.28 7.49 16.33
CA HIS A 100 -10.52 6.35 16.83
C HIS A 100 -10.79 6.16 18.31
N HIS A 101 -11.46 5.06 18.63
CA HIS A 101 -11.71 4.62 20.00
C HIS A 101 -10.59 3.66 20.40
N LYS A 102 -9.77 4.05 21.37
CA LYS A 102 -8.72 3.20 21.92
C LYS A 102 -9.27 2.26 22.98
N SER A 103 -8.49 1.21 23.29
CA SER A 103 -8.86 0.21 24.30
C SER A 103 -8.98 0.79 25.72
N ASP A 104 -8.33 1.93 25.99
CA ASP A 104 -8.43 2.68 27.25
C ASP A 104 -9.70 3.54 27.36
N GLY A 105 -10.57 3.51 26.34
CA GLY A 105 -11.80 4.29 26.27
C GLY A 105 -11.61 5.71 25.74
N THR A 106 -10.37 6.15 25.49
CA THR A 106 -10.10 7.46 24.91
C THR A 106 -10.54 7.50 23.44
N LYS A 107 -10.95 8.70 23.00
CA LYS A 107 -11.41 8.94 21.64
C LYS A 107 -10.55 10.03 21.02
N LYS A 108 -9.97 9.76 19.86
CA LYS A 108 -9.19 10.72 19.08
C LYS A 108 -9.83 10.94 17.71
N LYS A 109 -9.86 12.18 17.24
CA LYS A 109 -10.23 12.50 15.86
C LYS A 109 -9.08 12.11 14.93
N LEU A 110 -9.39 11.56 13.77
CA LEU A 110 -8.41 11.34 12.71
C LEU A 110 -9.07 11.47 11.33
N LEU A 111 -8.25 11.66 10.31
CA LEU A 111 -8.64 11.50 8.92
C LEU A 111 -8.14 10.16 8.42
N CYS A 112 -8.92 9.45 7.60
CA CYS A 112 -8.50 8.15 7.11
C CYS A 112 -9.17 7.70 5.82
N ILE A 113 -8.49 6.76 5.16
CA ILE A 113 -8.99 5.99 4.03
C ILE A 113 -8.81 4.50 4.36
N ALA A 114 -9.88 3.73 4.28
CA ALA A 114 -9.86 2.28 4.38
C ALA A 114 -9.88 1.66 2.97
N MET A 115 -8.98 0.72 2.74
CA MET A 115 -8.82 0.00 1.47
C MET A 115 -8.57 -1.50 1.74
N PRO A 116 -8.76 -2.39 0.75
CA PRO A 116 -8.49 -3.80 0.93
C PRO A 116 -7.08 -4.12 1.43
N PHE A 117 -7.03 -5.07 2.36
CA PHE A 117 -5.88 -5.87 2.77
C PHE A 117 -5.09 -6.50 1.61
N LEU A 118 -3.97 -5.94 1.17
CA LEU A 118 -3.04 -6.68 0.30
C LEU A 118 -2.06 -7.47 1.16
N ASP A 119 -2.37 -8.74 1.40
CA ASP A 119 -1.45 -9.59 2.14
C ASP A 119 -0.15 -9.75 1.33
N PRO A 120 1.02 -9.34 1.87
CA PRO A 120 2.30 -9.40 1.18
C PRO A 120 2.69 -10.84 0.82
N ASP A 121 2.20 -11.83 1.56
CA ASP A 121 2.40 -13.25 1.25
C ASP A 121 1.44 -13.73 0.15
N SER A 122 0.36 -12.97 -0.09
CA SER A 122 -0.54 -13.13 -1.24
C SER A 122 -0.13 -12.18 -2.36
N PHE A 123 0.95 -12.48 -3.07
CA PHE A 123 1.30 -11.84 -4.35
C PHE A 123 0.26 -12.09 -5.48
N ILE A 124 -0.96 -12.51 -5.12
CA ILE A 124 -2.09 -12.86 -5.98
C ILE A 124 -2.61 -11.64 -6.73
N GLU A 125 -2.31 -10.43 -6.25
CA GLU A 125 -2.64 -9.21 -6.99
C GLU A 125 -1.95 -9.14 -8.33
N VAL A 126 -0.69 -9.53 -8.47
CA VAL A 126 -0.03 -9.49 -9.79
C VAL A 126 -0.77 -10.44 -10.77
N ASN A 127 -1.21 -11.61 -10.31
CA ASN A 127 -1.98 -12.53 -11.16
C ASN A 127 -3.34 -11.95 -11.58
N LYS A 128 -4.13 -11.39 -10.64
CA LYS A 128 -5.47 -10.85 -10.95
C LYS A 128 -5.43 -9.52 -11.69
N LEU A 129 -4.49 -8.65 -11.33
CA LEU A 129 -4.32 -7.30 -11.88
C LEU A 129 -3.79 -7.35 -13.33
N PHE A 130 -3.13 -8.44 -13.72
CA PHE A 130 -2.58 -8.67 -15.06
C PHE A 130 -3.25 -9.81 -15.85
N GLY A 131 -4.30 -10.42 -15.31
CA GLY A 131 -5.07 -11.47 -16.01
C GLY A 131 -4.32 -12.80 -16.15
N TRP A 132 -3.41 -13.13 -15.24
CA TRP A 132 -2.73 -14.43 -15.15
C TRP A 132 -3.53 -15.44 -14.31
N ASP A 133 -4.86 -15.39 -14.39
CA ASP A 133 -5.73 -16.41 -13.82
C ASP A 133 -5.38 -17.75 -14.48
N GLY A 134 -4.68 -18.63 -13.75
CA GLY A 134 -4.28 -19.96 -14.20
C GLY A 134 -2.80 -20.31 -14.02
N GLU A 135 -1.90 -19.36 -13.75
CA GLU A 135 -0.50 -19.69 -13.39
C GLU A 135 -0.41 -19.98 -11.88
N ALA A 136 -0.50 -21.28 -11.56
CA ALA A 136 -0.63 -21.81 -10.20
C ALA A 136 0.62 -21.67 -9.31
N ASP A 137 1.70 -21.08 -9.79
CA ASP A 137 2.97 -21.06 -9.07
C ASP A 137 3.49 -19.64 -8.83
N ALA A 138 3.14 -19.07 -7.68
CA ALA A 138 3.66 -17.77 -7.22
C ALA A 138 5.20 -17.74 -7.14
N ASP A 139 5.86 -18.90 -7.10
CA ASP A 139 7.32 -18.99 -7.05
C ASP A 139 7.99 -18.72 -8.40
N SER A 140 7.23 -18.68 -9.49
CA SER A 140 7.73 -18.37 -10.83
C SER A 140 8.19 -16.90 -10.98
N PHE A 141 7.70 -16.00 -10.13
CA PHE A 141 8.03 -14.56 -10.18
C PHE A 141 9.22 -14.17 -9.30
N ASN A 142 9.68 -15.06 -8.43
CA ASN A 142 10.75 -14.76 -7.48
C ASN A 142 12.12 -15.10 -8.08
N LEU A 143 12.95 -14.08 -8.35
CA LEU A 143 14.29 -14.22 -8.92
C LEU A 143 15.23 -15.11 -8.09
N LEU A 144 15.11 -15.09 -6.75
CA LEU A 144 15.93 -15.93 -5.88
C LEU A 144 15.51 -17.40 -6.02
N LYS A 145 14.20 -17.68 -6.03
CA LYS A 145 13.69 -19.04 -6.26
C LYS A 145 14.02 -19.54 -7.68
N ALA A 146 13.95 -18.67 -8.69
CA ALA A 146 14.39 -18.99 -10.05
C ALA A 146 15.88 -19.37 -10.10
N ALA A 147 16.73 -18.61 -9.40
CA ALA A 147 18.16 -18.91 -9.29
C ALA A 147 18.43 -20.22 -8.52
N GLU A 148 17.68 -20.49 -7.46
CA GLU A 148 17.75 -21.76 -6.72
C GLU A 148 17.36 -22.95 -7.61
N ARG A 149 16.22 -22.86 -8.33
CA ARG A 149 15.78 -23.89 -9.29
C ARG A 149 16.82 -24.16 -10.37
N PHE A 150 17.48 -23.11 -10.87
CA PHE A 150 18.58 -23.25 -11.82
C PHE A 150 19.76 -24.03 -11.22
N ARG A 151 20.20 -23.67 -10.01
CA ARG A 151 21.31 -24.36 -9.31
C ARG A 151 20.99 -25.80 -8.97
N SER A 152 19.72 -26.11 -8.71
CA SER A 152 19.24 -27.46 -8.38
C SER A 152 18.84 -28.29 -9.61
N SER A 153 19.10 -27.81 -10.83
CA SER A 153 18.76 -28.54 -12.05
C SER A 153 19.64 -29.78 -12.24
N GLY A 154 19.06 -30.86 -12.77
CA GLY A 154 19.76 -32.12 -13.00
C GLY A 154 20.74 -32.06 -14.17
N SER A 155 20.52 -31.13 -15.11
CA SER A 155 21.45 -30.83 -16.19
C SER A 155 21.47 -29.33 -16.48
N PHE A 156 22.60 -28.85 -17.03
CA PHE A 156 22.77 -27.45 -17.38
C PHE A 156 21.75 -26.98 -18.43
N GLU A 157 21.49 -27.78 -19.47
CA GLU A 157 20.53 -27.44 -20.52
C GLU A 157 19.09 -27.35 -20.00
N GLU A 158 18.68 -28.29 -19.13
CA GLU A 158 17.38 -28.22 -18.46
C GLU A 158 17.27 -26.99 -17.55
N GLY A 159 18.34 -26.67 -16.83
CA GLY A 159 18.43 -25.46 -16.01
C GLY A 159 18.26 -24.19 -16.86
N VAL A 160 18.98 -24.09 -17.98
CA VAL A 160 18.93 -22.91 -18.87
C VAL A 160 17.54 -22.70 -19.44
N GLU A 161 16.87 -23.76 -19.91
CA GLU A 161 15.50 -23.62 -20.45
C GLU A 161 14.49 -23.23 -19.37
N ARG A 162 14.61 -23.78 -18.15
CA ARG A 162 13.77 -23.35 -17.01
C ARG A 162 14.03 -21.90 -16.62
N LEU A 163 15.28 -21.48 -16.52
CA LEU A 163 15.64 -20.10 -16.21
C LEU A 163 15.13 -19.13 -17.28
N ARG A 164 15.18 -19.50 -18.56
CA ARG A 164 14.60 -18.70 -19.65
C ARG A 164 13.09 -18.56 -19.51
N GLY A 165 12.39 -19.62 -19.08
CA GLY A 165 10.97 -19.58 -18.73
C GLY A 165 10.68 -18.57 -17.62
N ASP A 166 11.35 -18.71 -16.48
CA ASP A 166 11.20 -17.83 -15.32
C ASP A 166 11.49 -16.36 -15.67
N LEU A 167 12.58 -16.08 -16.39
CA LEU A 167 12.93 -14.72 -16.81
C LEU A 167 11.91 -14.10 -17.78
N ARG A 168 11.29 -14.90 -18.66
CA ARG A 168 10.24 -14.41 -19.56
C ARG A 168 9.00 -13.99 -18.76
N VAL A 169 8.63 -14.77 -17.76
CA VAL A 169 7.51 -14.48 -16.86
C VAL A 169 7.78 -13.19 -16.07
N ILE A 170 8.96 -13.06 -15.46
CA ILE A 170 9.38 -11.85 -14.73
C ILE A 170 9.41 -10.62 -15.65
N THR A 171 9.93 -10.75 -16.87
CA THR A 171 9.99 -9.63 -17.83
C THR A 171 8.58 -9.17 -18.23
N LYS A 172 7.64 -10.09 -18.46
CA LYS A 172 6.23 -9.75 -18.72
C LYS A 172 5.62 -9.01 -17.53
N ALA A 173 5.91 -9.43 -16.30
CA ALA A 173 5.49 -8.73 -15.08
C ALA A 173 5.91 -7.26 -15.11
N LEU A 174 7.20 -7.01 -15.32
CA LEU A 174 7.77 -5.66 -15.33
C LEU A 174 7.18 -4.79 -16.44
N LEU A 175 6.94 -5.36 -17.62
CA LEU A 175 6.29 -4.65 -18.72
C LEU A 175 4.87 -4.22 -18.37
N LEU A 176 4.07 -5.13 -17.79
CA LEU A 176 2.69 -4.82 -17.42
C LEU A 176 2.62 -3.82 -16.27
N VAL A 177 3.52 -3.92 -15.28
CA VAL A 177 3.68 -2.89 -14.24
C VAL A 177 3.99 -1.54 -14.88
N THR A 178 4.89 -1.49 -15.86
CA THR A 178 5.22 -0.25 -16.57
C THR A 178 4.02 0.30 -17.32
N GLN A 179 3.25 -0.55 -18.00
CA GLN A 179 2.02 -0.15 -18.70
C GLN A 179 0.96 0.38 -17.74
N ALA A 180 0.78 -0.25 -16.58
CA ALA A 180 -0.15 0.23 -15.55
C ALA A 180 0.26 1.62 -15.03
N HIS A 181 1.56 1.85 -14.81
CA HIS A 181 2.09 3.17 -14.43
C HIS A 181 1.91 4.20 -15.54
N GLN A 182 2.15 3.84 -16.81
CA GLN A 182 1.89 4.71 -17.96
C GLN A 182 0.41 5.06 -18.08
N GLY A 183 -0.48 4.08 -17.88
CA GLY A 183 -1.92 4.29 -17.82
C GLY A 183 -2.31 5.28 -16.73
N ALA A 184 -1.79 5.08 -15.51
CA ALA A 184 -2.01 6.01 -14.39
C ALA A 184 -1.49 7.43 -14.69
N LEU A 185 -0.30 7.55 -15.31
CA LEU A 185 0.26 8.84 -15.75
C LEU A 185 -0.65 9.54 -16.76
N SER A 186 -1.12 8.82 -17.79
CA SER A 186 -1.97 9.37 -18.86
C SER A 186 -3.32 9.89 -18.34
N ARG A 187 -3.81 9.34 -17.23
CA ARG A 187 -5.07 9.71 -16.58
C ARG A 187 -4.90 10.80 -15.51
N GLY A 188 -3.71 11.38 -15.36
CA GLY A 188 -3.42 12.39 -14.33
C GLY A 188 -3.27 11.83 -12.92
N GLY A 189 -3.14 10.50 -12.77
CA GLY A 189 -2.95 9.83 -11.49
C GLY A 189 -1.65 10.23 -10.78
N PHE A 190 -0.63 10.63 -11.54
CA PHE A 190 0.61 11.21 -11.00
C PHE A 190 0.61 12.72 -11.22
N SER A 191 0.12 13.46 -10.23
CA SER A 191 0.40 14.89 -10.15
C SER A 191 1.79 15.05 -9.55
N TRP A 192 2.74 15.51 -10.36
CA TRP A 192 4.12 15.81 -9.99
C TRP A 192 4.27 17.02 -9.04
N MET A 193 3.16 17.59 -8.54
CA MET A 193 3.23 18.65 -7.52
C MET A 193 3.52 18.08 -6.14
N GLY A 194 4.82 17.91 -5.87
CA GLY A 194 5.35 17.86 -4.50
C GLY A 194 5.84 16.48 -4.08
N SER A 195 7.08 16.18 -4.44
CA SER A 195 7.89 15.10 -3.87
C SER A 195 7.82 15.04 -2.34
N THR A 196 6.95 14.21 -1.77
CA THR A 196 7.30 13.36 -0.63
C THR A 196 6.67 11.98 -0.85
N GLY A 197 7.53 11.01 -1.15
CA GLY A 197 7.14 9.68 -1.61
C GLY A 197 6.11 8.97 -0.74
N THR A 198 4.94 8.71 -1.32
CA THR A 198 4.12 7.55 -1.04
C THR A 198 3.38 7.20 -2.33
N SER A 199 4.09 6.61 -3.29
CA SER A 199 3.39 5.74 -4.24
C SER A 199 2.87 4.57 -3.41
N CYS A 200 1.59 4.24 -3.57
CA CYS A 200 0.89 3.18 -2.84
C CYS A 200 1.37 1.78 -3.27
N CYS A 201 2.68 1.53 -3.26
CA CYS A 201 3.24 0.19 -3.33
C CYS A 201 3.54 -0.24 -1.89
N PRO A 202 2.71 -1.11 -1.27
CA PRO A 202 3.10 -1.78 -0.04
C PRO A 202 4.19 -2.80 -0.43
N GLY A 203 5.45 -2.36 -0.38
CA GLY A 203 6.58 -3.19 -0.77
C GLY A 203 7.86 -2.37 -0.84
N THR A 204 8.66 -2.47 0.21
CA THR A 204 10.09 -2.14 0.32
C THR A 204 10.76 -1.55 -0.94
N CYS A 205 10.89 -0.23 -0.98
CA CYS A 205 11.94 0.46 -1.74
C CYS A 205 12.53 1.56 -0.85
N SER A 206 13.35 1.14 0.11
CA SER A 206 14.25 2.03 0.84
C SER A 206 15.65 1.83 0.29
N SER A 207 16.05 2.67 -0.66
CA SER A 207 17.45 2.79 -1.07
C SER A 207 17.86 4.25 -0.96
N ALA A 208 18.67 4.50 0.06
CA ALA A 208 19.28 5.78 0.37
C ALA A 208 20.16 6.26 -0.80
N MET A 209 19.78 7.37 -1.44
CA MET A 209 20.73 8.19 -2.18
C MET A 209 21.41 9.14 -1.19
N GLY A 210 22.57 8.73 -0.67
CA GLY A 210 23.49 9.63 -0.01
C GLY A 210 24.01 10.66 -1.00
N ARG A 211 23.59 11.92 -0.87
CA ARG A 211 24.25 13.05 -1.53
C ARG A 211 25.55 13.33 -0.77
N SER A 212 26.67 12.89 -1.32
CA SER A 212 28.00 13.36 -0.92
C SER A 212 28.17 14.81 -1.39
N THR A 213 28.17 15.77 -0.47
CA THR A 213 28.66 17.13 -0.71
C THR A 213 30.19 17.12 -0.79
N PRO A 214 30.82 17.76 -1.80
CA PRO A 214 32.27 17.85 -1.86
C PRO A 214 32.78 18.87 -0.83
N SER A 215 33.74 18.44 -0.01
CA SER A 215 34.48 19.30 0.91
C SER A 215 35.37 20.26 0.12
N ARG A 216 35.17 21.56 0.34
CA ARG A 216 36.02 22.62 -0.20
C ARG A 216 37.33 22.65 0.59
N GLN A 217 38.43 22.21 0.00
CA GLN A 217 39.77 22.45 0.54
C GLN A 217 40.16 23.90 0.28
N THR A 218 40.48 24.62 1.35
CA THR A 218 41.12 25.93 1.31
C THR A 218 42.60 25.69 1.54
N THR A 219 43.45 25.90 0.54
CA THR A 219 44.89 25.98 0.71
C THR A 219 45.26 27.39 1.14
N ALA A 220 46.12 27.47 2.16
CA ALA A 220 46.86 28.67 2.56
C ALA A 220 48.01 28.96 1.59
#